data_AF-A0A934CFU0-F1
#
_entry.id   AF-A0A934CFU0-F1
#
_cell.length_a   1.000
_cell.length_b   1.000
_cell.length_c   1.000
_cell.angle_alpha   90.00
_cell.angle_beta   90.00
_cell.angle_gamma   90.00
#
_symmetry.space_group_name_H-M   'P 1'
#
loop_
_entity.id
_entity.type
_entity.pdbx_description
1 polymer ?
#
loop_
_entity_poly.entity_id
_entity_poly.type
_entity_poly.pdbx_seq_one_letter_code
_entity_poly.pdbx_strand_id
1 'polypeptide(L)' 'MQVVGINVGFLLVQLLSIILLIGLPIISLIDLSKKKLSGAPLAIWALLICAVPILGALAYWIVKPTAETRN' A
#
# COMPACT_ATOMS: atom_id res chain seq x y z
N MET A 1 -15.85 -13.27 -36.67
CA MET A 1 -15.11 -13.72 -35.47
C MET A 1 -14.31 -12.52 -34.98
N GLN A 2 -14.63 -11.98 -33.80
CA GLN A 2 -13.88 -10.84 -33.26
C GLN A 2 -12.47 -11.31 -32.93
N VAL A 3 -11.47 -10.67 -33.51
CA VAL A 3 -10.06 -10.96 -33.22
C VAL A 3 -9.83 -10.58 -31.75
N VAL A 4 -9.76 -11.59 -30.88
CA VAL A 4 -9.30 -11.45 -29.49
C VAL A 4 -7.78 -11.25 -29.56
N GLY A 5 -7.37 -10.05 -29.98
CA GLY A 5 -6.00 -9.59 -29.87
C GLY A 5 -5.78 -9.13 -28.45
N ILE A 6 -4.77 -9.69 -27.76
CA ILE A 6 -4.35 -9.20 -26.46
C ILE A 6 -3.89 -7.75 -26.64
N ASN A 7 -4.65 -6.79 -26.10
CA ASN A 7 -4.24 -5.41 -26.07
C ASN A 7 -3.16 -5.26 -24.98
N VAL A 8 -1.90 -5.33 -25.39
CA VAL A 8 -0.73 -5.23 -24.49
C VAL A 8 -0.80 -3.95 -23.64
N GLY A 9 -1.25 -2.83 -24.22
CA GLY A 9 -1.45 -1.60 -23.46
C GLY A 9 -2.48 -1.75 -22.35
N PHE A 10 -3.61 -2.39 -22.63
CA PHE A 10 -4.63 -2.69 -21.64
C PHE A 10 -4.12 -3.63 -20.55
N LEU A 11 -3.38 -4.68 -20.90
CA LEU A 11 -2.77 -5.58 -19.92
C LEU A 11 -1.81 -4.86 -18.98
N LEU A 12 -0.97 -3.97 -19.49
CA LEU A 12 -0.04 -3.21 -18.66
C LEU A 12 -0.77 -2.31 -17.66
N VAL A 13 -1.81 -1.61 -18.12
CA VAL A 13 -2.65 -0.78 -17.24
C VAL A 13 -3.36 -1.63 -16.19
N GLN A 14 -3.83 -2.82 -16.55
CA GLN A 14 -4.50 -3.73 -15.64
C GLN A 14 -3.54 -4.28 -14.57
N LEU A 15 -2.33 -4.69 -14.96
CA LEU A 15 -1.28 -5.11 -14.03
C LEU A 15 -0.88 -3.98 -13.08
N LEU A 16 -0.68 -2.77 -13.61
CA LEU A 16 -0.38 -1.58 -12.80
C LEU A 16 -1.49 -1.31 -11.79
N SER A 17 -2.76 -1.41 -12.22
CA SER A 17 -3.91 -1.19 -11.37
C SER A 17 -3.96 -2.19 -10.21
N ILE A 18 -3.67 -3.47 -10.48
CA ILE A 18 -3.60 -4.52 -9.44
C ILE A 18 -2.45 -4.26 -8.47
N ILE A 19 -1.27 -3.90 -8.99
CA ILE A 19 -0.10 -3.58 -8.15
C ILE A 19 -0.39 -2.39 -7.25
N LEU A 20 -1.02 -1.32 -7.77
CA LEU A 20 -1.33 -0.14 -6.98
C LEU A 20 -2.45 -0.38 -5.96
N LEU A 21 -3.48 -1.13 -6.33
CA LEU A 21 -4.64 -1.35 -5.46
C LEU A 21 -4.40 -2.41 -4.39
N ILE A 22 -3.59 -3.43 -4.68
CA ILE A 22 -3.38 -4.59 -3.80
C ILE A 22 -1.92 -4.70 -3.37
N GLY A 23 -0.99 -4.62 -4.32
CA GLY A 23 0.44 -4.76 -4.03
C GLY A 23 0.96 -3.69 -3.07
N LEU A 24 0.70 -2.42 -3.37
CA LEU A 24 1.19 -1.29 -2.58
C LEU A 24 0.69 -1.31 -1.12
N PRO A 25 -0.61 -1.55 -0.82
CA PRO A 25 -1.09 -1.71 0.55
C PRO A 25 -0.48 -2.91 1.28
N ILE A 26 -0.40 -4.07 0.62
CA ILE A 26 0.18 -5.28 1.23
C ILE A 26 1.65 -5.05 1.61
N ILE A 27 2.44 -4.49 0.69
CA ILE A 27 3.86 -4.19 0.95
C ILE A 27 3.98 -3.19 2.11
N SER A 28 3.10 -2.19 2.17
CA SER A 28 3.08 -1.19 3.25
C SER A 28 2.73 -1.80 4.60
N LEU A 29 1.77 -2.74 4.66
CA LEU A 29 1.43 -3.47 5.89
C LEU A 29 2.54 -4.42 6.32
N ILE A 30 3.23 -5.07 5.38
CA ILE A 30 4.40 -5.90 5.67
C ILE A 30 5.57 -5.07 6.20
N ASP A 31 5.80 -3.86 5.67
CA ASP A 31 6.82 -2.96 6.20
C ASP A 31 6.41 -2.42 7.58
N LEU A 32 5.13 -2.06 7.75
CA LEU A 32 4.59 -1.58 9.03
C LEU A 32 4.73 -2.63 10.13
N SER A 33 4.49 -3.91 9.84
CA SER A 33 4.63 -4.98 10.83
C SER A 33 6.07 -5.22 11.29
N LYS A 34 7.06 -4.77 10.50
CA LYS A 34 8.49 -4.83 10.86
C LYS A 34 8.95 -3.63 11.68
N LYS A 35 8.17 -2.54 11.73
CA LYS A 35 8.51 -1.35 12.51
C LYS A 35 8.24 -1.58 14.00
N LYS A 36 9.08 -0.99 14.85
CA LYS A 36 8.92 -1.02 16.32
C LYS A 36 7.85 -0.03 16.83
N LEU A 37 6.74 0.11 16.10
CA LEU A 37 5.59 0.89 16.53
C LEU A 37 4.69 0.02 17.40
N SER A 38 4.12 0.59 18.46
CA SER A 38 3.18 -0.11 19.34
C SER A 38 2.00 0.79 19.69
N GLY A 39 0.89 0.19 20.13
CA GLY A 39 -0.30 0.92 20.56
C GLY A 39 -0.97 1.72 19.44
N ALA A 40 -1.41 2.93 19.75
CA ALA A 40 -2.22 3.76 18.85
C ALA A 40 -1.53 4.11 17.52
N PRO A 41 -0.24 4.51 17.46
CA PRO A 41 0.44 4.79 16.19
C PRO A 41 0.39 3.61 15.21
N LEU A 42 0.64 2.38 15.68
CA LEU A 42 0.58 1.18 14.86
C LEU A 42 -0.85 0.96 14.32
N ALA A 43 -1.85 1.05 15.20
CA ALA A 43 -3.25 0.83 14.85
C ALA A 43 -3.76 1.85 13.83
N ILE A 44 -3.42 3.14 13.99
CA ILE A 44 -3.82 4.20 13.08
C ILE A 44 -3.23 3.99 11.69
N TRP A 45 -1.95 3.64 11.59
CA TRP A 45 -1.32 3.38 10.30
C TRP A 45 -1.91 2.15 9.61
N ALA A 46 -2.13 1.06 10.34
CA ALA A 46 -2.78 -0.12 9.79
C ALA A 46 -4.19 0.20 9.30
N LEU A 47 -4.98 0.93 10.10
CA LEU A 47 -6.33 1.35 9.74
C LEU A 47 -6.33 2.25 8.50
N LEU A 48 -5.42 3.21 8.41
CA LEU A 48 -5.32 4.13 7.27
C LEU A 48 -5.01 3.39 5.97
N ILE A 49 -4.05 2.46 6.00
CA ILE A 49 -3.69 1.63 4.84
C ILE A 49 -4.84 0.70 4.47
N CYS A 50 -5.62 0.19 5.42
CA CYS A 50 -6.78 -0.65 5.10
C CYS A 50 -7.98 0.15 4.58
N ALA A 51 -8.27 1.32 5.16
CA ALA A 51 -9.46 2.11 4.83
C ALA A 51 -9.33 2.86 3.51
N VAL A 52 -8.13 3.36 3.19
CA VAL A 52 -7.86 4.10 1.95
C VAL A 52 -6.56 3.58 1.33
N PRO A 53 -6.58 2.42 0.63
CA PRO A 53 -5.37 1.66 0.35
C PRO A 53 -4.28 2.40 -0.41
N ILE A 54 -4.67 3.16 -1.45
CA ILE A 54 -3.70 3.93 -2.25
C ILE A 54 -3.15 5.10 -1.43
N LEU A 55 -4.02 5.97 -0.89
CA LEU A 55 -3.58 7.18 -0.19
C LEU A 55 -2.91 6.88 1.16
N GLY A 56 -3.43 5.91 1.91
CA GLY A 56 -2.88 5.49 3.19
C GLY A 56 -1.49 4.85 3.05
N ALA A 57 -1.30 4.00 2.04
CA ALA A 57 0.01 3.47 1.72
C ALA A 57 0.98 4.57 1.27
N LEU A 58 0.56 5.46 0.36
CA LEU A 58 1.42 6.58 -0.07
C LEU A 58 1.81 7.49 1.09
N ALA A 59 0.85 7.88 1.95
CA ALA A 59 1.11 8.67 3.14
C ALA A 59 2.12 7.97 4.06
N TYR A 60 2.00 6.65 4.24
CA TYR A 60 2.93 5.86 5.04
C TYR A 60 4.36 5.92 4.48
N TRP A 61 4.53 5.78 3.16
CA TRP A 61 5.86 5.84 2.51
C TRP A 61 6.45 7.25 2.46
N ILE A 62 5.62 8.28 2.47
CA ILE A 62 6.06 9.69 2.54
C ILE A 62 6.51 10.03 3.97
N VAL A 63 5.66 9.75 4.96
CA VAL A 63 5.91 10.12 6.36
C VAL A 63 6.94 9.20 7.02
N LYS A 64 6.99 7.92 6.62
CA LYS A 64 7.88 6.89 7.17
C LYS A 64 7.86 6.87 8.71
N PRO A 65 6.72 6.53 9.33
CA PRO A 65 6.57 6.65 10.77
C PRO A 65 7.68 5.89 11.52
N THR A 66 8.25 6.56 12.52
CA THR A 66 9.27 6.02 13.42
C THR A 66 8.70 5.94 14.83
N ALA A 67 9.21 5.01 15.63
CA ALA A 67 8.88 4.97 17.04
C ALA A 67 9.43 6.23 17.70
N GLU A 68 8.58 6.94 18.43
CA GLU A 68 9.01 8.09 19.20
C GLU A 68 9.90 7.59 20.35
N THR A 69 11.20 7.87 20.27
CA THR A 69 12.12 7.69 21.40
C THR A 69 11.77 8.74 22.44
N ARG A 70 10.92 8.37 23.39
CA ARG A 70 10.70 9.12 24.62
C ARG A 70 11.98 9.01 25.46
N ASN A 71 12.90 9.96 25.28
CA ASN A 71 14.01 10.23 26.20
C ASN A 71 13.47 10.81 27.50
#